data_AF-A0A7C6U4C2-F1
#
_entry.id   AF-A0A7C6U4C2-F1
#
_cell.length_a   1.000
_cell.length_b   1.000
_cell.length_c   1.000
_cell.angle_alpha   90.00
_cell.angle_beta   90.00
_cell.angle_gamma   90.00
#
_symmetry.space_group_name_H-M   'P 1'
#
loop_
_entity.id
_entity.type
_entity.pdbx_description
1 polymer ?
#
loop_
_entity_poly.entity_id
_entity_poly.type
_entity_poly.pdbx_seq_one_letter_code
_entity_poly.pdbx_strand_id
1 'polypeptide(L)'
;MKKLFGIVFLLLVSFLLVGCGGSGVKNLKGEQLFKQEGKYLVFIHKEECAGCDEAMQIAIQYNSLLKEDKFKDKRKVYGFDVTKGDEAGVYRLYKGEGGQGTDGAFYVDDVTEWKDLYIGSTPALISVNNTGDTVLVRYVAQGAEAITSAFTSYLE
;
A
#
# COMPACT_ATOMS: atom_id res chain seq x y z
N MET A 1 -7.72 -56.16 26.85
CA MET A 1 -7.47 -54.70 26.83
C MET A 1 -6.33 -54.43 25.85
N LYS A 2 -6.67 -53.91 24.67
CA LYS A 2 -5.71 -53.62 23.58
C LYS A 2 -6.11 -52.27 22.94
N LYS A 3 -5.06 -51.53 22.56
CA LYS A 3 -4.99 -50.38 21.62
C LYS A 3 -5.37 -49.01 22.22
N LEU A 4 -4.43 -48.12 22.56
CA LEU A 4 -3.42 -47.37 21.80
C LEU A 4 -3.98 -46.27 20.88
N PHE A 5 -3.43 -45.08 21.13
CA PHE A 5 -3.21 -43.93 20.24
C PHE A 5 -4.40 -43.03 19.87
N GLY A 6 -4.28 -41.78 20.33
CA GLY A 6 -5.06 -40.62 19.92
C GLY A 6 -4.47 -39.36 20.57
N ILE A 7 -3.18 -39.11 20.33
CA ILE A 7 -2.48 -37.88 20.75
C ILE A 7 -3.12 -36.71 19.99
N VAL A 8 -3.94 -35.93 20.69
CA VAL A 8 -4.38 -34.61 20.27
C VAL A 8 -3.26 -33.66 20.67
N PHE A 9 -2.38 -33.36 19.72
CA PHE A 9 -1.30 -32.41 19.89
C PHE A 9 -1.22 -31.53 18.63
N LEU A 10 -1.16 -30.22 18.88
CA LEU A 10 -0.88 -29.14 17.93
C LEU A 10 -1.99 -28.85 16.90
N LEU A 11 -2.50 -27.63 16.76
CA LEU A 11 -1.76 -26.38 16.75
C LEU A 11 -2.49 -25.31 17.56
N LEU A 12 -1.77 -24.76 18.54
CA LEU A 12 -1.98 -23.41 19.03
C LEU A 12 -2.01 -22.48 17.81
N VAL A 13 -3.17 -21.89 17.55
CA VAL A 13 -3.27 -20.62 16.85
C VAL A 13 -2.65 -19.59 17.78
N SER A 14 -1.31 -19.55 17.82
CA SER A 14 -0.58 -18.39 18.29
C SER A 14 -0.91 -17.29 17.29
N PHE A 15 -1.92 -16.49 17.64
CA PHE A 15 -2.00 -15.08 17.33
C PHE A 15 -0.58 -14.51 17.50
N LEU A 16 0.19 -14.49 16.41
CA LEU A 16 1.29 -13.57 16.28
C LEU A 16 0.63 -12.22 16.13
N LEU A 17 0.32 -11.62 17.28
CA LEU A 17 0.43 -10.18 17.48
C LEU A 17 1.85 -9.81 17.04
N VAL A 18 2.04 -9.65 15.73
CA VAL A 18 3.23 -9.03 15.18
C VAL A 18 3.18 -7.60 15.70
N GLY A 19 4.04 -7.37 16.69
CA GLY A 19 4.04 -6.18 17.52
C GLY A 19 3.98 -4.91 16.68
N CYS A 20 3.08 -4.03 17.09
CA CYS A 20 3.19 -2.60 16.89
C CYS A 20 4.52 -2.14 17.50
N GLY A 21 5.57 -2.14 16.69
CA GLY A 21 6.95 -1.93 17.11
C GLY A 21 7.74 -1.15 16.07
N GLY A 22 7.47 0.15 15.98
CA GLY A 22 8.47 1.16 15.66
C GLY A 22 9.41 0.93 14.46
N SER A 23 8.88 0.61 13.28
CA SER A 23 9.44 1.10 12.01
C SER A 23 8.36 1.06 10.93
N GLY A 24 7.26 1.77 11.20
CA GLY A 24 6.10 1.80 10.32
C GLY A 24 6.37 2.47 8.98
N VAL A 25 5.54 2.13 8.00
CA VAL A 25 5.35 2.94 6.80
C VAL A 25 4.92 4.34 7.26
N LYS A 26 5.74 5.36 6.99
CA LYS A 26 5.43 6.74 7.39
C LYS A 26 4.22 7.21 6.59
N ASN A 27 3.14 7.58 7.27
CA ASN A 27 1.99 8.17 6.61
C ASN A 27 2.32 9.59 6.12
N LEU A 28 2.03 9.87 4.86
CA LEU A 28 2.00 11.20 4.27
C LEU A 28 0.67 11.87 4.67
N LYS A 29 0.73 13.18 4.89
CA LYS A 29 -0.46 14.04 4.78
C LYS A 29 -0.72 14.26 3.29
N GLY A 30 -1.96 14.49 2.86
CA GLY A 30 -2.27 14.51 1.43
C GLY A 30 -1.55 15.61 0.66
N GLU A 31 -1.35 16.79 1.26
CA GLU A 31 -0.47 17.82 0.65
C GLU A 31 0.97 17.34 0.39
N GLN A 32 1.48 16.36 1.14
CA GLN A 32 2.85 15.86 1.00
C GLN A 32 3.03 14.94 -0.22
N LEU A 33 1.94 14.34 -0.73
CA LEU A 33 1.99 13.46 -1.90
C LEU A 33 2.47 14.18 -3.17
N PHE A 34 2.23 15.49 -3.28
CA PHE A 34 2.67 16.28 -4.45
C PHE A 34 3.82 17.23 -4.14
N LYS A 35 4.20 17.39 -2.85
CA LYS A 35 5.28 18.29 -2.43
C LYS A 35 6.61 17.59 -2.21
N GLN A 36 6.62 16.27 -2.00
CA GLN A 36 7.87 15.53 -1.81
C GLN A 36 8.50 15.20 -3.15
N GLU A 37 9.72 15.71 -3.39
CA GLU A 37 10.53 15.35 -4.55
C GLU A 37 11.03 13.90 -4.47
N GLY A 38 11.27 13.30 -5.64
CA GLY A 38 11.82 11.97 -5.81
C GLY A 38 10.83 10.92 -6.30
N LYS A 39 11.31 9.67 -6.32
CA LYS A 39 10.55 8.50 -6.78
C LYS A 39 10.18 7.62 -5.60
N TYR A 40 8.90 7.42 -5.39
CA TYR A 40 8.41 6.63 -4.26
C TYR A 40 7.09 5.93 -4.60
N LEU A 41 6.70 5.03 -3.71
CA LEU A 41 5.44 4.30 -3.74
C LEU A 41 4.56 4.81 -2.60
N VAL A 42 3.25 4.76 -2.80
CA VAL A 42 2.28 5.18 -1.79
C VAL A 42 1.26 4.08 -1.60
N PHE A 43 1.30 3.48 -0.42
CA PHE A 43 0.36 2.49 0.07
C PHE A 43 -0.87 3.19 0.64
N ILE A 44 -1.98 3.06 -0.06
CA ILE A 44 -3.24 3.73 0.24
C ILE A 44 -4.13 2.77 1.02
N HIS A 45 -4.60 3.20 2.18
CA HIS A 45 -5.36 2.37 3.12
C HIS A 45 -6.41 3.19 3.87
N LYS A 46 -7.23 2.51 4.65
CA LYS A 46 -8.12 3.07 5.66
C LYS A 46 -8.23 2.12 6.85
N GLU A 47 -8.80 2.59 7.95
CA GLU A 47 -9.16 1.70 9.04
C GLU A 47 -10.24 0.70 8.59
N GLU A 48 -10.18 -0.51 9.13
CA GLU A 48 -11.17 -1.58 8.90
C GLU A 48 -11.42 -1.94 7.42
N CYS A 49 -10.38 -1.90 6.57
CA CYS A 49 -10.46 -2.46 5.21
C CYS A 49 -9.91 -3.88 5.11
N ALA A 50 -10.62 -4.72 4.33
CA ALA A 50 -10.24 -6.10 4.08
C ALA A 50 -8.86 -6.18 3.41
N GLY A 51 -7.95 -6.96 3.99
CA GLY A 51 -6.59 -7.16 3.49
C GLY A 51 -5.62 -5.98 3.73
N CYS A 52 -6.06 -4.88 4.35
CA CYS A 52 -5.19 -3.72 4.60
C CYS A 52 -4.13 -4.00 5.66
N ASP A 53 -4.45 -4.74 6.72
CA ASP A 53 -3.47 -5.09 7.75
C ASP A 53 -2.36 -5.97 7.17
N GLU A 54 -2.73 -6.98 6.38
CA GLU A 54 -1.79 -7.86 5.68
C GLU A 54 -0.89 -7.05 4.73
N ALA A 55 -1.49 -6.26 3.84
CA ALA A 55 -0.75 -5.44 2.90
C ALA A 55 0.15 -4.39 3.58
N MET A 56 -0.29 -3.83 4.73
CA MET A 56 0.53 -2.93 5.54
C MET A 56 1.77 -3.64 6.09
N GLN A 57 1.63 -4.86 6.61
CA GLN A 57 2.78 -5.64 7.08
C GLN A 57 3.78 -5.90 5.95
N ILE A 58 3.29 -6.19 4.74
CA ILE A 58 4.16 -6.38 3.57
C ILE A 58 4.86 -5.07 3.21
N ALA A 59 4.17 -3.93 3.22
CA ALA A 59 4.77 -2.62 2.96
C ALA A 59 5.86 -2.26 4.00
N ILE A 60 5.65 -2.61 5.28
CA ILE A 60 6.66 -2.46 6.34
C ILE A 60 7.89 -3.34 6.05
N GLN A 61 7.66 -4.62 5.71
CA GLN A 61 8.75 -5.55 5.39
C GLN A 61 9.55 -5.07 4.18
N TYR A 62 8.89 -4.65 3.11
CA TYR A 62 9.52 -4.07 1.93
C TYR A 62 10.42 -2.89 2.30
N ASN A 63 9.93 -1.92 3.06
CA ASN A 63 10.73 -0.77 3.52
C ASN A 63 11.92 -1.19 4.40
N SER A 64 11.79 -2.26 5.17
CA SER A 64 12.91 -2.78 5.96
C SER A 64 14.00 -3.38 5.07
N LEU A 65 13.63 -4.09 4.00
CA LEU A 65 14.58 -4.64 3.02
C LEU A 65 15.37 -3.55 2.30
N LEU A 66 14.79 -2.35 2.09
CA LEU A 66 15.49 -1.22 1.48
C LEU A 66 16.71 -0.72 2.27
N LYS A 67 16.88 -1.17 3.52
CA LYS A 67 18.07 -0.89 4.33
C LYS A 67 19.27 -1.74 3.91
N GLU A 68 19.05 -2.82 3.16
CA GLU A 68 20.12 -3.66 2.61
C GLU A 68 20.75 -2.97 1.39
N ASP A 69 22.08 -3.04 1.27
CA ASP A 69 22.83 -2.34 0.22
C ASP A 69 22.38 -2.68 -1.21
N LYS A 70 21.93 -3.93 -1.43
CA LYS A 70 21.42 -4.37 -2.75
C LYS A 70 20.09 -3.72 -3.15
N PHE A 71 19.35 -3.14 -2.20
CA PHE A 71 18.02 -2.55 -2.42
C PHE A 71 17.96 -1.04 -2.15
N LYS A 72 19.09 -0.41 -1.81
CA LYS A 72 19.16 1.02 -1.41
C LYS A 72 18.61 2.00 -2.45
N ASP A 73 18.65 1.63 -3.73
CA ASP A 73 18.20 2.47 -4.86
C ASP A 73 16.73 2.22 -5.25
N LYS A 74 16.05 1.27 -4.59
CA LYS A 74 14.63 0.99 -4.84
C LYS A 74 13.75 2.06 -4.18
N ARG A 75 12.52 2.20 -4.70
CA ARG A 75 11.59 3.26 -4.30
C ARG A 75 11.05 3.01 -2.89
N LYS A 76 11.18 3.97 -1.98
CA LYS A 76 10.57 3.88 -0.64
C LYS A 76 9.06 3.85 -0.71
N VAL A 77 8.42 3.18 0.25
CA VAL A 77 6.97 3.17 0.41
C VAL A 77 6.57 4.12 1.53
N TYR A 78 5.58 4.95 1.25
CA TYR A 78 4.91 5.76 2.24
C TYR A 78 3.44 5.34 2.36
N GLY A 79 2.82 5.67 3.47
CA GLY A 79 1.42 5.31 3.74
C GLY A 79 0.54 6.51 3.44
N PHE A 80 -0.70 6.26 3.07
CA PHE A 80 -1.71 7.30 2.96
C PHE A 80 -3.04 6.75 3.45
N ASP A 81 -3.51 7.28 4.57
CA ASP A 81 -4.80 6.95 5.14
C ASP A 81 -5.86 7.87 4.53
N VAL A 82 -6.72 7.33 3.67
CA VAL A 82 -7.74 8.10 2.96
C VAL A 82 -8.85 8.63 3.88
N THR A 83 -8.88 8.21 5.15
CA THR A 83 -9.87 8.65 6.15
C THR A 83 -9.36 9.77 7.05
N LYS A 84 -8.07 10.10 6.96
CA LYS A 84 -7.43 11.09 7.84
C LYS A 84 -6.97 12.30 7.05
N GLY A 85 -7.29 13.49 7.58
CA GLY A 85 -6.91 14.78 7.00
C GLY A 85 -8.03 15.45 6.20
N ASP A 86 -7.72 16.60 5.58
CA ASP A 86 -8.66 17.39 4.75
C ASP A 86 -8.93 16.73 3.38
N GLU A 87 -8.35 15.55 3.18
CA GLU A 87 -8.22 14.87 1.91
C GLU A 87 -9.23 13.74 1.68
N ALA A 88 -10.23 13.64 2.56
CA ALA A 88 -11.32 12.65 2.51
C ALA A 88 -12.06 12.57 1.15
N GLY A 89 -11.90 13.58 0.29
CA GLY A 89 -12.52 13.62 -1.03
C GLY A 89 -11.94 12.62 -2.05
N VAL A 90 -10.71 12.10 -1.90
CA VAL A 90 -10.09 11.26 -2.95
C VAL A 90 -10.56 9.81 -2.94
N TYR A 91 -11.11 9.33 -1.83
CA TYR A 91 -11.69 8.00 -1.74
C TYR A 91 -13.09 7.98 -2.34
N ARG A 92 -13.15 7.78 -3.66
CA ARG A 92 -14.35 7.84 -4.48
C ARG A 92 -14.15 7.07 -5.78
N LEU A 93 -15.25 6.55 -6.31
CA LEU A 93 -15.24 5.81 -7.57
C LEU A 93 -15.10 6.76 -8.75
N TYR A 94 -14.16 6.47 -9.63
CA TYR A 94 -14.15 7.04 -10.97
C TYR A 94 -15.21 6.34 -11.84
N LYS A 95 -15.87 7.11 -12.71
CA LYS A 95 -16.93 6.62 -13.62
C LYS A 95 -16.76 7.11 -15.05
N GLY A 96 -15.64 7.76 -15.36
CA GLY A 96 -15.33 8.25 -16.71
C GLY A 96 -14.61 7.19 -17.54
N GLU A 97 -14.24 7.58 -18.75
CA GLU A 97 -13.42 6.75 -19.63
C GLU A 97 -11.96 6.75 -19.20
N GLY A 98 -11.23 5.66 -19.48
CA GLY A 98 -9.81 5.56 -19.17
C GLY A 98 -9.48 5.28 -17.70
N GLY A 99 -10.47 4.88 -16.89
CA GLY A 99 -10.23 4.47 -15.50
C GLY A 99 -9.29 3.27 -15.36
N GLN A 100 -8.58 3.21 -14.24
CA GLN A 100 -7.63 2.14 -13.90
C GLN A 100 -8.19 1.19 -12.84
N GLY A 101 -7.50 0.06 -12.65
CA GLY A 101 -7.88 -0.96 -11.68
C GLY A 101 -9.08 -1.80 -12.11
N THR A 102 -9.62 -2.59 -11.18
CA THR A 102 -10.82 -3.39 -11.44
C THR A 102 -12.01 -2.46 -11.73
N ASP A 103 -12.72 -2.75 -12.81
CA ASP A 103 -13.88 -2.00 -13.29
C ASP A 103 -13.60 -0.52 -13.63
N GLY A 104 -12.33 -0.11 -13.75
CA GLY A 104 -11.95 1.27 -14.04
C GLY A 104 -12.26 2.25 -12.89
N ALA A 105 -12.36 1.76 -11.66
CA ALA A 105 -12.78 2.54 -10.51
C ALA A 105 -11.75 3.59 -10.03
N PHE A 106 -10.51 3.54 -10.53
CA PHE A 106 -9.44 4.48 -10.20
C PHE A 106 -9.21 5.50 -11.32
N TYR A 107 -8.72 6.68 -10.95
CA TYR A 107 -8.17 7.66 -11.88
C TYR A 107 -7.02 8.39 -11.20
N VAL A 108 -5.82 7.93 -11.47
CA VAL A 108 -4.58 8.38 -10.84
C VAL A 108 -3.47 8.62 -11.84
N ASP A 109 -3.53 7.98 -13.00
CA ASP A 109 -2.56 8.17 -14.07
C ASP A 109 -2.59 9.61 -14.57
N ASP A 110 -1.40 10.23 -14.63
CA ASP A 110 -1.20 11.60 -15.14
C ASP A 110 -1.96 12.69 -14.35
N VAL A 111 -2.47 12.38 -13.16
CA VAL A 111 -3.07 13.36 -12.26
C VAL A 111 -2.00 14.22 -11.60
N THR A 112 -2.12 15.54 -11.74
CA THR A 112 -1.18 16.53 -11.20
C THR A 112 -1.68 17.24 -9.94
N GLU A 113 -2.98 17.13 -9.63
CA GLU A 113 -3.60 17.79 -8.48
C GLU A 113 -4.31 16.79 -7.58
N TRP A 114 -4.19 17.01 -6.26
CA TRP A 114 -4.77 16.14 -5.24
C TRP A 114 -6.28 15.91 -5.42
N LYS A 115 -7.02 16.99 -5.63
CA LYS A 115 -8.47 16.96 -5.76
C LYS A 115 -8.96 16.11 -6.93
N ASP A 116 -8.11 15.79 -7.90
CA ASP A 116 -8.46 15.08 -9.12
C ASP A 116 -8.10 13.59 -9.05
N LEU A 117 -7.50 13.13 -7.96
CA LEU A 117 -7.27 11.71 -7.70
C LEU A 117 -8.58 11.00 -7.35
N TYR A 118 -8.81 9.85 -7.98
CA TYR A 118 -9.88 8.92 -7.62
C TYR A 118 -9.27 7.59 -7.18
N ILE A 119 -9.44 7.28 -5.89
CA ILE A 119 -9.06 6.03 -5.28
C ILE A 119 -10.33 5.21 -5.07
N GLY A 120 -10.60 4.27 -5.97
CA GLY A 120 -11.86 3.51 -5.98
C GLY A 120 -11.95 2.46 -4.87
N SER A 121 -10.82 1.92 -4.41
CA SER A 121 -10.78 0.90 -3.37
C SER A 121 -9.48 0.94 -2.57
N THR A 122 -9.49 0.26 -1.42
CA THR A 122 -8.34 0.06 -0.53
C THR A 122 -8.27 -1.42 -0.15
N PRO A 123 -7.07 -2.00 0.06
CA PRO A 123 -5.78 -1.35 -0.08
C PRO A 123 -5.42 -1.10 -1.55
N ALA A 124 -4.65 -0.06 -1.82
CA ALA A 124 -4.15 0.25 -3.16
C ALA A 124 -2.70 0.72 -3.10
N LEU A 125 -2.02 0.63 -4.24
CA LEU A 125 -0.65 1.10 -4.41
C LEU A 125 -0.58 1.96 -5.66
N ILE A 126 0.01 3.14 -5.50
CA ILE A 126 0.37 4.04 -6.61
C ILE A 126 1.85 4.32 -6.56
N SER A 127 2.41 4.75 -7.69
CA SER A 127 3.77 5.29 -7.76
C SER A 127 3.74 6.77 -8.05
N VAL A 128 4.65 7.50 -7.41
CA VAL A 128 4.83 8.93 -7.60
C VAL A 128 6.26 9.17 -8.08
N ASN A 129 6.39 9.97 -9.13
CA ASN A 129 7.65 10.52 -9.59
C ASN A 129 7.51 12.04 -9.62
N ASN A 130 8.13 12.71 -8.64
CA ASN A 130 8.13 14.15 -8.54
C ASN A 130 9.53 14.68 -8.82
N THR A 131 9.66 15.53 -9.83
CA THR A 131 10.92 16.15 -10.26
C THR A 131 11.08 17.58 -9.78
N GLY A 132 10.14 18.11 -8.98
CA GLY A 132 10.05 19.52 -8.60
C GLY A 132 9.21 20.32 -9.61
N ASP A 133 9.45 20.13 -10.91
CA ASP A 133 8.71 20.81 -11.99
C ASP A 133 7.46 20.03 -12.43
N THR A 134 7.47 18.71 -12.27
CA THR A 134 6.38 17.84 -12.70
C THR A 134 6.19 16.71 -11.71
N VAL A 135 4.93 16.46 -11.35
CA VAL A 135 4.51 15.29 -10.58
C VAL A 135 3.75 14.35 -11.49
N LEU A 136 4.26 13.12 -11.59
CA LEU A 136 3.61 12.03 -12.31
C LEU A 136 3.16 10.97 -11.31
N VAL A 137 1.85 10.72 -11.27
CA VAL A 137 1.25 9.63 -10.51
C VAL A 137 0.86 8.52 -11.47
N ARG A 138 1.05 7.27 -11.06
CA ARG A 138 0.66 6.07 -11.81
C ARG A 138 0.01 5.04 -10.91
N TYR A 139 -1.04 4.40 -11.40
CA TYR A 139 -1.63 3.22 -10.80
C TYR A 139 -0.60 2.08 -10.79
N VAL A 140 -0.57 1.31 -9.70
CA VAL A 140 0.30 0.12 -9.60
C VAL A 140 -0.53 -1.12 -9.33
N ALA A 141 -1.30 -1.14 -8.24
CA ALA A 141 -2.04 -2.33 -7.83
C ALA A 141 -3.22 -1.99 -6.91
N GLN A 142 -4.17 -2.93 -6.80
CA GLN A 142 -5.25 -2.90 -5.81
C GLN A 142 -5.47 -4.27 -5.18
N GLY A 143 -5.82 -4.30 -3.90
CA GLY A 143 -5.96 -5.53 -3.12
C GLY A 143 -4.63 -6.08 -2.64
N ALA A 144 -4.66 -6.83 -1.52
CA ALA A 144 -3.45 -7.28 -0.84
C ALA A 144 -2.54 -8.12 -1.73
N GLU A 145 -3.09 -9.12 -2.43
CA GLU A 145 -2.34 -10.05 -3.30
C GLU A 145 -1.58 -9.33 -4.43
N ALA A 146 -2.24 -8.40 -5.12
CA ALA A 146 -1.61 -7.65 -6.21
C ALA A 146 -0.52 -6.69 -5.68
N ILE A 147 -0.73 -6.11 -4.49
CA ILE A 147 0.26 -5.27 -3.83
C ILE A 147 1.50 -6.10 -3.43
N THR A 148 1.32 -7.28 -2.87
CA THR A 148 2.42 -8.23 -2.58
C THR A 148 3.22 -8.51 -3.83
N SER A 149 2.55 -8.88 -4.91
CA SER A 149 3.17 -9.20 -6.20
C SER A 149 3.97 -8.01 -6.74
N ALA A 150 3.40 -6.80 -6.66
CA ALA A 150 4.08 -5.59 -7.08
C ALA A 150 5.37 -5.34 -6.30
N PHE A 151 5.33 -5.48 -4.96
CA PHE A 151 6.54 -5.31 -4.14
C PHE A 151 7.62 -6.32 -4.45
N THR A 152 7.27 -7.58 -4.69
CA THR A 152 8.24 -8.59 -5.14
C THR A 152 8.90 -8.17 -6.44
N SER A 153 8.14 -7.76 -7.46
CA SER A 153 8.69 -7.29 -8.73
C SER A 153 9.56 -6.03 -8.60
N TYR A 154 9.30 -5.16 -7.61
CA TYR A 154 10.16 -4.01 -7.36
C TYR A 154 11.51 -4.39 -6.73
N LEU A 155 11.62 -5.53 -6.06
CA LEU A 155 12.86 -6.01 -5.45
C LEU A 155 13.76 -6.78 -6.42
N GLU A 156 13.19 -7.37 -7.47
CA GLU A 156 13.93 -7.98 -8.60
C GLU A 156 14.78 -6.93 -9.36
#